data_AF-A0A537W3F7-F1
#
_entry.id   AF-A0A537W3F7-F1
#
_cell.length_a   1.000
_cell.length_b   1.000
_cell.length_c   1.000
_cell.angle_alpha   90.00
_cell.angle_beta   90.00
_cell.angle_gamma   90.00
#
_symmetry.space_group_name_H-M   'P 1'
#
loop_
_entity.id
_entity.type
_entity.pdbx_description
1 polymer ?
#
loop_
_entity_poly.entity_id
_entity_poly.type
_entity_poly.pdbx_seq_one_letter_code
_entity_poly.pdbx_strand_id
1 'polypeptide(L)'
;MNGASHSGDALEIAPGLVRWTAPHPDWDPDAAAGSSADWGQSVGSVLYEQPEVVTLIDPLLPPDGRGEFLRWLDGRVAGRPVSILTTNHWHRRDRAELGPGTRYRRASSHSRCGAPARRCSGCPRSRRSWPATG
;
A
#
# COMPACT_ATOMS: atom_id res chain seq x y z
N MET A 1 -7.30 6.86 -33.58
CA MET A 1 -7.64 5.85 -32.56
C MET A 1 -6.60 5.99 -31.46
N ASN A 2 -6.88 6.80 -30.43
CA ASN A 2 -5.94 7.05 -29.33
C ASN A 2 -6.44 6.28 -28.11
N GLY A 3 -5.78 5.16 -27.79
CA GLY A 3 -5.94 4.49 -26.52
C GLY A 3 -5.23 5.32 -25.46
N ALA A 4 -5.99 6.02 -24.62
CA ALA A 4 -5.45 6.62 -23.42
C ALA A 4 -5.04 5.50 -22.48
N SER A 5 -3.74 5.39 -22.18
CA SER A 5 -3.25 4.44 -21.19
C SER A 5 -3.87 4.78 -19.83
N HIS A 6 -4.64 3.88 -19.23
CA HIS A 6 -5.32 4.06 -17.94
C HIS A 6 -4.35 4.11 -16.72
N SER A 7 -3.08 4.41 -16.95
CA SER A 7 -2.07 4.78 -15.95
C SER A 7 -2.06 6.28 -15.62
N GLY A 8 -2.90 7.09 -16.27
CA GLY A 8 -2.84 8.56 -16.25
C GLY A 8 -2.90 9.21 -14.86
N ASP A 9 -3.52 8.54 -13.88
CA ASP A 9 -3.66 9.05 -12.51
C ASP A 9 -2.65 8.46 -11.52
N ALA A 10 -1.79 7.53 -11.96
CA ALA A 10 -0.74 6.94 -11.15
C ALA A 10 0.57 7.73 -11.30
N LEU A 11 0.89 8.51 -10.28
CA LEU A 11 2.05 9.40 -10.24
C LEU A 11 3.18 8.78 -9.41
N GLU A 12 4.37 8.66 -10.00
CA GLU A 12 5.59 8.34 -9.26
C GLU A 12 6.09 9.58 -8.51
N ILE A 13 5.98 9.56 -7.18
CA ILE A 13 6.31 10.69 -6.30
C ILE A 13 7.72 10.62 -5.73
N ALA A 14 8.32 9.42 -5.77
CA ALA A 14 9.73 9.16 -5.52
C ALA A 14 10.10 7.84 -6.21
N PRO A 15 11.40 7.51 -6.42
CA PRO A 15 11.80 6.27 -7.07
C PRO A 15 11.16 5.03 -6.41
N GLY A 16 10.35 4.30 -7.19
CA GLY A 16 9.63 3.11 -6.72
C GLY A 16 8.46 3.40 -5.78
N LEU A 17 8.06 4.67 -5.60
CA LEU A 17 6.92 5.08 -4.79
C LEU A 17 5.89 5.76 -5.69
N VAL A 18 4.80 5.05 -5.94
CA VAL A 18 3.72 5.48 -6.83
C VAL A 18 2.45 5.71 -6.03
N ARG A 19 1.79 6.83 -6.28
CA ARG A 19 0.49 7.18 -5.69
C ARG A 19 -0.55 7.30 -6.79
N TRP A 20 -1.74 6.79 -6.54
CA TRP A 20 -2.94 7.09 -7.33
C TRP A 20 -4.12 7.36 -6.40
N THR A 21 -5.23 7.79 -6.97
CA THR A 21 -6.51 7.92 -6.27
C THR A 21 -7.59 7.16 -7.00
N ALA A 22 -8.59 6.68 -6.26
CA ALA A 22 -9.80 6.09 -6.83
C ALA A 22 -11.02 6.57 -6.04
N PRO A 23 -12.21 6.66 -6.67
CA PRO A 23 -13.43 7.02 -5.96
C PRO A 23 -13.78 5.94 -4.94
N HIS A 24 -13.98 6.32 -3.69
CA HIS A 24 -14.40 5.39 -2.65
C HIS A 24 -15.89 5.03 -2.86
N PRO A 25 -16.25 3.73 -2.91
CA PRO A 25 -17.60 3.30 -3.27
C PRO A 25 -18.65 3.68 -2.20
N ASP A 26 -18.25 3.77 -0.94
CA ASP A 26 -19.14 4.17 0.16
C ASP A 26 -19.03 5.68 0.46
N TRP A 27 -18.55 6.49 -0.48
CA TRP A 27 -18.60 7.94 -0.34
C TRP A 27 -20.04 8.42 -0.41
N ASP A 28 -20.42 9.23 0.57
CA ASP A 28 -21.74 9.82 0.67
C ASP A 28 -21.67 11.30 0.24
N PRO A 29 -22.28 11.68 -0.90
CA PRO A 29 -22.33 13.08 -1.34
C PRO A 29 -23.13 13.99 -0.39
N ASP A 30 -24.02 13.41 0.42
CA ASP A 30 -24.94 14.11 1.31
C ASP A 30 -24.48 14.08 2.78
N ALA A 31 -23.22 13.67 3.03
CA ALA A 31 -22.65 13.63 4.36
C ALA A 31 -22.73 15.01 5.05
N ALA A 32 -23.20 15.02 6.30
CA ALA A 32 -23.28 16.26 7.08
C ALA A 32 -21.88 16.82 7.33
N ALA A 33 -21.70 18.11 7.06
CA ALA A 33 -20.42 18.80 7.23
C ALA A 33 -19.86 18.62 8.66
N GLY A 34 -18.59 18.23 8.76
CA GLY A 34 -17.89 17.93 10.01
C GLY A 34 -18.20 16.57 10.63
N SER A 35 -19.04 15.74 10.00
CA SER A 35 -19.29 14.37 10.47
C SER A 35 -18.13 13.43 10.14
N SER A 36 -18.13 12.23 10.72
CA SER A 36 -17.16 11.18 10.35
C SER A 36 -17.30 10.69 8.90
N ALA A 37 -18.39 11.04 8.21
CA ALA A 37 -18.62 10.73 6.80
C ALA A 37 -18.23 11.88 5.86
N ASP A 38 -17.87 13.06 6.39
CA ASP A 38 -17.48 14.24 5.62
C ASP A 38 -16.02 14.14 5.15
N TRP A 39 -15.81 13.29 4.15
CA TRP A 39 -14.52 13.10 3.49
C TRP A 39 -14.69 13.08 1.97
N GLY A 40 -13.65 13.45 1.22
CA GLY A 40 -13.74 13.61 -0.24
C GLY A 40 -13.80 12.28 -0.99
N GLN A 41 -14.56 12.23 -2.09
CA GLN A 41 -14.78 11.01 -2.89
C GLN A 41 -13.49 10.27 -3.30
N SER A 42 -12.44 11.02 -3.64
CA SER A 42 -11.16 10.44 -4.09
C SER A 42 -10.26 10.06 -2.92
N VAL A 43 -10.04 8.76 -2.72
CA VAL A 43 -9.14 8.24 -1.68
C VAL A 43 -7.81 7.78 -2.28
N GLY A 44 -6.74 7.95 -1.51
CA GLY A 44 -5.38 7.66 -1.97
C GLY A 44 -4.98 6.21 -1.77
N SER A 45 -4.28 5.67 -2.75
CA SER A 45 -3.64 4.36 -2.72
C SER A 45 -2.17 4.49 -3.11
N VAL A 46 -1.34 3.59 -2.57
CA VAL A 46 0.11 3.65 -2.77
C VAL A 46 0.67 2.29 -3.13
N LEU A 47 1.62 2.29 -4.07
CA LEU A 47 2.52 1.20 -4.37
C LEU A 47 3.93 1.62 -3.99
N TYR A 48 4.61 0.76 -3.23
CA TYR A 48 6.01 0.90 -2.88
C TYR A 48 6.78 -0.33 -3.35
N GLU A 49 7.67 -0.13 -4.31
CA GLU A 49 8.52 -1.15 -4.91
C GLU A 49 9.82 -1.29 -4.13
N GLN A 50 10.07 -2.50 -3.66
CA GLN A 50 11.36 -2.92 -3.14
C GLN A 50 11.89 -4.09 -3.98
N PRO A 51 13.20 -4.37 -3.94
CA PRO A 51 13.78 -5.45 -4.75
C PRO A 51 13.12 -6.82 -4.51
N GLU A 52 12.72 -7.09 -3.27
CA GLU A 52 12.23 -8.41 -2.84
C GLU A 52 10.71 -8.48 -2.64
N VAL A 53 10.03 -7.34 -2.53
CA VAL A 53 8.60 -7.25 -2.19
C VAL A 53 8.00 -5.99 -2.76
N VAL A 54 6.74 -6.05 -3.17
CA VAL A 54 5.94 -4.87 -3.48
C VAL A 54 4.93 -4.67 -2.36
N THR A 55 4.87 -3.47 -1.80
CA THR A 55 3.88 -3.13 -0.77
C THR A 55 2.77 -2.30 -1.38
N LEU A 56 1.53 -2.72 -1.20
CA LEU A 56 0.34 -1.94 -1.52
C LEU A 56 -0.26 -1.42 -0.22
N ILE A 57 -0.49 -0.12 -0.15
CA ILE A 57 -1.11 0.53 1.02
C ILE A 57 -2.48 1.01 0.59
N ASP A 58 -3.49 0.53 1.30
CA ASP A 58 -4.91 0.83 1.07
C ASP A 58 -5.28 0.80 -0.42
N PRO A 59 -4.95 -0.29 -1.15
CA PRO A 59 -5.17 -0.31 -2.59
C PRO A 59 -6.67 -0.29 -2.91
N LEU A 60 -7.08 0.70 -3.69
CA LEU A 60 -8.38 0.80 -4.32
C LEU A 60 -8.15 0.97 -5.82
N LEU A 61 -8.74 0.09 -6.61
CA LEU A 61 -8.57 0.04 -8.04
C LEU A 61 -9.53 1.04 -8.72
N PRO A 62 -9.08 1.78 -9.75
CA PRO A 62 -9.97 2.61 -10.53
C PRO A 62 -11.14 1.79 -11.09
N PRO A 63 -12.39 2.29 -11.01
CA PRO A 63 -13.55 1.59 -11.56
C PRO A 63 -13.48 1.53 -13.09
N ASP A 64 -13.08 2.63 -13.71
CA ASP A 64 -12.87 2.74 -15.15
C ASP A 64 -11.46 2.26 -15.52
N GLY A 65 -11.36 1.50 -16.62
CA GLY A 65 -10.06 0.99 -17.06
C GLY A 65 -9.44 -0.06 -16.13
N ARG A 66 -10.19 -0.63 -15.18
CA ARG A 66 -9.72 -1.59 -14.17
C ARG A 66 -8.80 -2.67 -14.75
N GLY A 67 -9.20 -3.30 -15.85
CA GLY A 67 -8.42 -4.37 -16.48
C GLY A 67 -7.06 -3.91 -17.02
N GLU A 68 -6.96 -2.67 -17.50
CA GLU A 68 -5.68 -2.10 -17.94
C GLU A 68 -4.82 -1.69 -16.75
N PHE A 69 -5.41 -1.04 -15.75
CA PHE A 69 -4.72 -0.69 -14.51
C PHE A 69 -4.11 -1.94 -13.85
N LEU A 70 -4.87 -3.03 -13.82
CA LEU A 70 -4.41 -4.32 -13.31
C LEU A 70 -3.23 -4.88 -14.12
N ARG A 71 -3.22 -4.75 -15.46
CA ARG A 71 -2.05 -5.14 -16.28
C ARG A 71 -0.82 -4.28 -15.99
N TRP A 72 -1.01 -2.97 -15.82
CA TRP A 72 0.05 -2.07 -15.40
C TRP A 72 0.59 -2.46 -14.02
N LEU A 73 -0.30 -2.77 -13.07
CA LEU A 73 0.06 -3.20 -11.73
C LEU A 73 0.81 -4.53 -11.75
N ASP A 74 0.40 -5.49 -12.59
CA ASP A 74 1.13 -6.75 -12.78
C ASP A 74 2.56 -6.53 -13.28
N GLY A 75 2.73 -5.59 -14.22
CA GLY A 75 4.05 -5.18 -14.72
C GLY A 75 4.92 -4.58 -13.62
N ARG A 76 4.34 -3.71 -12.78
CA ARG A 76 5.02 -3.18 -11.58
C ARG A 76 5.31 -4.28 -10.57
N VAL A 77 4.43 -5.24 -10.32
CA VAL A 77 4.69 -6.32 -9.36
C VAL A 77 5.78 -7.27 -9.87
N ALA A 78 5.82 -7.56 -11.16
CA ALA A 78 6.85 -8.39 -11.81
C ALA A 78 7.08 -9.74 -11.10
N GLY A 79 6.01 -10.39 -10.63
CA GLY A 79 6.06 -11.69 -9.94
C GLY A 79 6.61 -11.67 -8.50
N ARG A 80 7.04 -10.49 -8.02
CA ARG A 80 7.44 -10.30 -6.61
C ARG A 80 6.26 -10.60 -5.70
N PRO A 81 6.52 -11.08 -4.48
CA PRO A 81 5.46 -11.22 -3.49
C PRO A 81 4.91 -9.84 -3.12
N VAL A 82 3.60 -9.78 -2.83
CA VAL A 82 2.92 -8.56 -2.44
C VAL A 82 2.56 -8.57 -0.96
N SER A 83 2.86 -7.48 -0.27
CA SER A 83 2.37 -7.17 1.07
C SER A 83 1.25 -6.12 0.96
N ILE A 84 0.05 -6.42 1.46
CA ILE A 84 -1.05 -5.45 1.47
C ILE A 84 -1.23 -4.93 2.90
N LEU A 85 -0.96 -3.64 3.10
CA LEU A 85 -1.23 -2.91 4.33
C LEU A 85 -2.58 -2.21 4.21
N THR A 86 -3.47 -2.50 5.15
CA THR A 86 -4.79 -1.88 5.24
C THR A 86 -4.83 -1.10 6.55
N THR A 87 -4.85 0.23 6.48
CA THR A 87 -4.68 1.13 7.64
C THR A 87 -5.96 1.27 8.46
N ASN A 88 -7.13 1.09 7.85
CA ASN A 88 -8.42 1.05 8.53
C ASN A 88 -9.37 0.00 7.89
N HIS A 89 -10.45 -0.36 8.57
CA HIS A 89 -11.34 -1.41 8.06
C HIS A 89 -12.13 -1.02 6.81
N TRP A 90 -12.37 0.29 6.60
CA TRP A 90 -13.02 0.84 5.42
C TRP A 90 -12.20 0.62 4.14
N HIS A 91 -10.89 0.39 4.23
CA HIS A 91 -10.00 0.14 3.10
C HIS A 91 -9.85 -1.36 2.72
N ARG A 92 -10.68 -2.27 3.24
CA ARG A 92 -10.52 -3.72 3.00
C ARG A 92 -10.96 -4.22 1.61
N ARG A 93 -11.55 -3.39 0.77
CA ARG A 93 -12.38 -3.84 -0.38
C ARG A 93 -11.60 -4.60 -1.46
N ASP A 94 -10.69 -3.94 -2.19
CA ASP A 94 -9.93 -4.61 -3.27
C ASP A 94 -8.80 -5.51 -2.75
N ARG A 95 -8.57 -5.52 -1.43
CA ARG A 95 -7.61 -6.44 -0.80
C ARG A 95 -7.89 -7.89 -1.13
N ALA A 96 -9.16 -8.30 -1.24
CA ALA A 96 -9.52 -9.68 -1.55
C ALA A 96 -9.16 -10.06 -3.00
N GLU A 97 -9.38 -9.14 -3.95
CA GLU A 97 -9.00 -9.35 -5.36
C GLU A 97 -7.48 -9.37 -5.55
N LEU A 98 -6.77 -8.50 -4.84
CA LEU A 98 -5.32 -8.40 -4.95
C LEU A 98 -4.58 -9.46 -4.10
N GLY A 99 -5.28 -10.10 -3.17
CA GLY A 99 -4.73 -11.01 -2.18
C GLY A 99 -4.32 -12.39 -2.72
N PRO A 100 -3.72 -13.22 -1.86
CA PRO A 100 -3.34 -14.59 -2.18
C PRO A 100 -4.57 -15.44 -2.51
N GLY A 101 -4.43 -16.29 -3.53
CA GLY A 101 -5.52 -17.12 -4.05
C GLY A 101 -6.33 -16.46 -5.18
N THR A 102 -6.21 -15.14 -5.33
CA THR A 102 -6.91 -14.40 -6.41
C THR A 102 -5.94 -13.84 -7.44
N ARG A 103 -4.97 -13.00 -7.02
CA ARG A 103 -4.02 -12.38 -7.97
C ARG A 103 -2.56 -12.48 -7.53
N TYR A 104 -2.20 -11.93 -6.37
CA TYR A 104 -0.79 -11.87 -5.96
C TYR A 104 -0.44 -12.84 -4.84
N ARG A 105 0.74 -13.46 -4.97
CA ARG A 105 1.33 -14.24 -3.89
C ARG A 105 1.61 -13.32 -2.71
N ARG A 106 1.12 -13.70 -1.53
CA ARG A 106 1.41 -12.98 -0.29
C ARG A 106 2.90 -13.02 0.02
N ALA A 107 3.46 -11.88 0.42
CA ALA A 107 4.74 -11.85 1.11
C ALA A 107 4.66 -12.68 2.38
N SER A 108 5.36 -13.81 2.39
CA SER A 108 5.63 -14.55 3.61
C SER A 108 6.23 -13.59 4.63
N SER A 109 5.70 -13.56 5.84
CA SER A 109 6.34 -12.92 6.99
C SER A 109 7.58 -13.72 7.37
N HIS A 110 8.58 -13.79 6.50
CA HIS A 110 9.93 -14.02 6.94
C HIS A 110 10.29 -12.71 7.63
N SER A 111 10.22 -12.72 8.95
CA SER A 111 10.88 -11.74 9.82
C SER A 111 12.26 -11.48 9.24
N ARG A 112 12.44 -10.34 8.55
CA ARG A 112 13.75 -9.87 8.10
C ARG A 112 14.52 -9.35 9.32
N CYS A 113 14.82 -10.26 10.25
CA CYS A 113 16.10 -10.24 10.95
C CYS A 113 17.12 -10.91 10.02
N GLY A 114 17.40 -10.27 8.89
CA GLY A 114 18.25 -10.82 7.83
C GLY A 114 19.14 -9.78 7.13
N ALA A 115 19.03 -8.50 7.49
CA ALA A 115 20.20 -7.64 7.33
C ALA A 115 21.25 -8.19 8.31
N PRO A 116 22.49 -8.54 7.89
CA PRO A 116 23.55 -8.68 8.87
C PRO A 116 23.54 -7.38 9.64
N ALA A 117 23.31 -7.44 10.95
CA ALA A 117 23.59 -6.32 11.81
C ALA A 117 25.04 -5.94 11.51
N ARG A 118 25.25 -4.89 10.69
CA ARG A 118 26.53 -4.22 10.67
C ARG A 118 26.65 -3.76 12.11
N ARG A 119 27.49 -4.46 12.85
CA ARG A 119 27.91 -4.09 14.18
C ARG A 119 28.50 -2.70 13.99
N CYS A 120 27.73 -1.65 14.26
CA CYS A 120 28.29 -0.33 14.44
C CYS A 120 29.22 -0.48 15.64
N SER A 121 30.53 -0.62 15.37
CA SER A 121 31.59 -0.87 16.35
C SER A 121 31.84 0.32 17.29
N GLY A 122 30.88 1.23 17.44
CA GLY A 122 31.06 2.48 18.19
C GLY A 122 29.84 2.98 18.96
N CYS A 123 28.77 2.20 19.14
CA CYS A 123 27.63 2.65 19.96
C CYS A 123 27.77 2.12 21.40
N PRO A 124 28.07 2.95 22.42
CA PRO A 124 28.17 2.49 23.79
C PRO A 124 26.79 2.01 24.27
N ARG A 125 26.73 0.78 24.78
CA ARG A 125 25.53 0.21 25.40
C ARG A 125 25.14 1.07 26.60
N SER A 126 24.17 1.97 26.45
CA SER A 126 23.47 2.52 27.62
C SER A 126 22.59 1.43 28.20
N ARG A 127 23.07 0.80 29.29
CA ARG A 127 22.21 -0.01 30.16
C ARG A 127 21.19 0.93 30.79
N ARG A 128 19.93 0.89 30.36
CA ARG A 128 18.83 1.47 31.13
C ARG A 128 18.34 0.41 32.11
N SER A 129 18.84 0.48 33.34
CA SER A 129 18.20 -0.09 34.52
C SER A 129 16.98 0.78 34.86
N TRP A 130 15.80 0.15 34.94
CA TRP A 130 14.59 0.77 35.49
C TRP A 130 14.54 0.42 36.99
N PRO A 131 14.35 1.40 37.91
CA PRO A 131 14.06 1.08 39.30
C PRO A 131 12.58 0.67 39.42
N ALA A 132 12.33 -0.40 40.17
CA ALA A 132 11.00 -0.72 40.68
C ALA A 132 10.69 0.27 41.82
N THR A 133 9.63 1.06 41.66
CA THR A 133 9.03 1.83 42.75
C THR A 133 8.23 0.89 43.64
N GLY A 134 8.53 0.91 44.94
CA GLY A 134 7.69 0.36 46.01
C GLY A 134 6.62 1.34 46.46
#